data_AF-U7PZ38-F1
#
_entry.id   AF-U7PZ38-F1
#
_cell.length_a   1.000
_cell.length_b   1.000
_cell.length_c   1.000
_cell.angle_alpha   90.00
_cell.angle_beta   90.00
_cell.angle_gamma   90.00
#
_symmetry.space_group_name_H-M   'P 1'
#
loop_
_entity.id
_entity.type
_entity.pdbx_description
1 polymer ?
#
loop_
_entity_poly.entity_id
_entity_poly.type
_entity_poly.pdbx_seq_one_letter_code
_entity_poly.pdbx_strand_id
1 'polypeptide(L)'
;MGKDYSIKGSGTNDQGNHYCSRDYGNNSNSYHYSNTDGSYYYANPDSSTYYNNGNGGSTYTAPSGQSYSSGYGSSGSSGSSGQSSGGKKY
;
A
#
# COMPACT_ATOMS: atom_id res chain seq x y z
N MET A 1 -12.59 13.99 -11.07
CA MET A 1 -11.24 14.60 -10.96
C MET A 1 -10.23 13.49 -10.76
N GLY A 2 -9.39 13.22 -11.77
CA GLY A 2 -8.19 12.41 -11.57
C GLY A 2 -7.27 13.20 -10.65
N LYS A 3 -6.79 12.61 -9.55
CA LYS A 3 -5.73 13.24 -8.78
C LYS A 3 -4.47 13.05 -9.62
N ASP A 4 -4.05 14.09 -10.35
CA ASP A 4 -2.82 14.07 -11.10
C ASP A 4 -1.65 13.98 -10.11
N TYR A 5 -1.18 12.77 -9.84
CA TYR A 5 0.10 12.55 -9.20
C TYR A 5 1.16 12.36 -10.27
N SER A 6 2.31 13.00 -10.10
CA SER A 6 3.48 12.71 -10.90
C SER A 6 4.22 11.54 -10.28
N ILE A 7 4.46 10.48 -11.05
CA ILE A 7 5.37 9.41 -10.64
C ILE A 7 6.78 9.98 -10.80
N LYS A 8 7.47 10.30 -9.71
CA LYS A 8 8.88 10.75 -9.79
C LYS A 8 9.79 9.63 -10.26
N GLY A 9 9.44 8.40 -9.91
CA GLY A 9 10.20 7.22 -10.31
C GLY A 9 9.53 5.95 -9.83
N SER A 10 9.67 4.91 -10.63
CA SER A 10 9.32 3.57 -10.25
C SER A 10 10.41 2.62 -10.68
N GLY A 11 10.62 1.56 -9.92
CA GLY A 11 11.60 0.54 -10.25
C GLY A 11 11.19 -0.80 -9.66
N THR A 12 11.89 -1.84 -10.10
CA THR A 12 11.76 -3.18 -9.55
C THR A 12 13.16 -3.64 -9.20
N ASN A 13 13.38 -4.07 -7.96
CA ASN A 13 14.68 -4.60 -7.54
C ASN A 13 14.84 -6.07 -8.00
N ASP A 14 16.03 -6.65 -7.84
CA ASP A 14 16.30 -8.04 -8.25
C ASP A 14 15.45 -9.09 -7.49
N GLN A 15 14.89 -8.73 -6.34
CA GLN A 15 13.95 -9.58 -5.59
C GLN A 15 12.53 -9.55 -6.16
N GLY A 16 12.29 -8.71 -7.18
CA GLY A 16 10.98 -8.47 -7.79
C GLY A 16 10.10 -7.47 -7.04
N ASN A 17 10.61 -6.83 -5.98
CA ASN A 17 9.86 -5.82 -5.23
C ASN A 17 9.76 -4.55 -6.05
N HIS A 18 8.55 -4.03 -6.18
CA HIS A 18 8.26 -2.81 -6.92
C HIS A 18 8.18 -1.62 -5.96
N TYR A 19 8.92 -0.57 -6.27
CA TYR A 19 8.86 0.69 -5.54
C TYR A 19 8.45 1.81 -6.47
N CYS A 20 7.59 2.69 -5.99
CA CYS A 20 7.05 3.79 -6.76
C CYS A 20 6.90 5.03 -5.87
N SER A 21 7.63 6.08 -6.24
CA SER A 21 7.56 7.39 -5.58
C SER A 21 6.58 8.27 -6.35
N ARG A 22 5.52 8.72 -5.67
CA ARG A 22 4.45 9.56 -6.23
C ARG A 22 4.47 10.91 -5.54
N ASP A 23 4.36 11.97 -6.34
CA ASP A 23 4.26 13.33 -5.86
C ASP A 23 2.94 13.95 -6.29
N TYR A 24 2.13 14.30 -5.30
CA TYR A 24 0.84 14.97 -5.49
C TYR A 24 0.96 16.50 -5.65
N GLY A 25 2.11 16.99 -6.11
CA GLY A 25 2.35 18.42 -6.36
C GLY A 25 2.60 19.30 -5.14
N ASN A 26 2.22 18.88 -3.93
CA ASN A 26 2.38 19.68 -2.71
C ASN A 26 3.56 19.22 -1.82
N ASN A 27 4.72 18.91 -2.45
CA ASN A 27 5.85 18.25 -1.77
C ASN A 27 5.43 17.01 -0.95
N SER A 28 4.40 16.34 -1.45
CA SER A 28 3.76 15.24 -0.78
C SER A 28 4.38 13.95 -1.29
N ASN A 29 5.50 13.53 -0.68
CA ASN A 29 6.25 12.33 -1.08
C ASN A 29 5.49 11.07 -0.64
N SER A 30 4.50 10.66 -1.42
CA SER A 30 3.83 9.39 -1.18
C SER A 30 4.69 8.27 -1.72
N TYR A 31 5.19 7.42 -0.83
CA TYR A 31 6.02 6.29 -1.21
C TYR A 31 5.20 5.01 -1.16
N HIS A 32 5.17 4.27 -2.26
CA HIS A 32 4.51 2.98 -2.34
C HIS A 32 5.56 1.90 -2.61
N TYR A 33 5.65 0.93 -1.72
CA TYR A 33 6.54 -0.22 -1.85
C TYR A 33 5.72 -1.48 -1.75
N SER A 34 5.83 -2.36 -2.73
CA SER A 34 5.11 -3.64 -2.76
C SER A 34 6.11 -4.76 -2.94
N ASN A 35 6.10 -5.70 -2.00
CA ASN A 35 6.95 -6.86 -2.00
C ASN A 35 6.30 -7.99 -2.79
N THR A 36 7.10 -8.88 -3.35
CA THR A 36 6.61 -10.09 -4.03
C THR A 36 5.88 -11.06 -3.10
N ASP A 37 6.23 -11.04 -1.82
CA ASP A 37 5.56 -11.78 -0.73
C ASP A 37 4.12 -11.31 -0.48
N GLY A 38 3.72 -10.14 -1.00
CA GLY A 38 2.39 -9.56 -0.82
C GLY A 38 2.34 -8.49 0.28
N SER A 39 3.39 -8.36 1.09
CA SER A 39 3.57 -7.21 1.99
C SER A 39 3.70 -5.91 1.20
N TYR A 40 3.15 -4.83 1.73
CA TYR A 40 3.27 -3.51 1.12
C TYR A 40 3.42 -2.42 2.17
N TYR A 41 4.14 -1.38 1.82
CA TYR A 41 4.39 -0.22 2.65
C TYR A 41 3.94 1.04 1.93
N TYR A 42 3.26 1.91 2.65
CA TYR A 42 2.74 3.17 2.19
C TYR A 42 3.22 4.27 3.13
N ALA A 43 3.92 5.28 2.60
CA ALA A 43 4.20 6.50 3.33
C ALA A 43 3.31 7.61 2.80
N ASN A 44 2.55 8.25 3.69
CA ASN A 44 1.74 9.42 3.37
C ASN A 44 2.58 10.69 3.55
N PRO A 45 2.22 11.77 2.82
CA PRO A 45 2.91 13.05 2.95
C PRO A 45 2.66 13.75 4.29
N ASP A 46 1.58 13.39 4.97
CA ASP A 46 1.24 13.85 6.31
C ASP A 46 2.22 13.34 7.39
N SER A 47 3.20 12.50 7.02
CA SER A 47 4.10 11.74 7.91
C SER A 47 3.48 10.50 8.54
N SER A 48 2.22 10.17 8.25
CA SER A 48 1.67 8.85 8.57
C SER A 48 2.23 7.76 7.65
N THR A 49 2.34 6.54 8.17
CA THR A 49 2.77 5.38 7.40
C THR A 49 1.82 4.22 7.61
N TYR A 50 1.70 3.35 6.62
CA TYR A 50 0.88 2.15 6.68
C TYR A 50 1.70 0.99 6.16
N TYR A 51 1.92 0.00 7.00
CA TYR A 51 2.63 -1.21 6.67
C TYR A 51 1.68 -2.40 6.69
N ASN A 52 1.71 -3.24 5.67
CA ASN A 52 0.99 -4.49 5.62
C ASN A 52 2.00 -5.63 5.43
N ASN A 53 1.87 -6.68 6.22
CA ASN A 53 2.77 -7.82 6.20
C ASN A 53 2.41 -8.87 5.14
N GLY A 54 1.42 -8.63 4.28
CA GLY A 54 0.99 -9.56 3.22
C GLY A 54 0.15 -10.74 3.73
N ASN A 55 0.27 -11.05 5.02
CA ASN A 55 -0.39 -12.17 5.67
C ASN A 55 -1.75 -11.77 6.28
N GLY A 56 -2.16 -10.51 6.13
CA GLY A 56 -3.41 -9.96 6.66
C GLY A 56 -3.24 -9.11 7.94
N GLY A 57 -2.00 -8.92 8.40
CA GLY A 57 -1.64 -7.97 9.44
C GLY A 57 -1.25 -6.63 8.83
N SER A 58 -1.77 -5.54 9.41
CA SER A 58 -1.41 -4.18 9.03
C SER A 58 -1.12 -3.33 10.25
N THR A 59 -0.26 -2.34 10.08
CA THR A 59 0.12 -1.38 11.11
C THR A 59 0.07 0.01 10.50
N TYR A 60 -0.82 0.84 11.02
CA TYR A 60 -0.91 2.25 10.68
C TYR A 60 -0.20 3.05 11.76
N THR A 61 0.77 3.89 11.38
CA THR A 61 1.43 4.84 12.27
C THR A 61 0.97 6.23 11.92
N ALA A 62 0.30 6.89 12.85
CA ALA A 62 -0.12 8.28 12.73
C ALA A 62 1.11 9.23 12.75
N PRO A 63 1.00 10.45 12.20
CA PRO A 63 2.08 11.42 12.25
C PRO A 63 2.44 11.86 13.67
N SER A 64 1.52 11.71 14.63
CA SER A 64 1.77 11.94 16.06
C SER A 64 2.65 10.85 16.70
N GLY A 65 3.04 9.80 15.95
CA GLY A 65 3.79 8.65 16.45
C GLY A 65 2.95 7.53 17.06
N GLN A 66 1.62 7.64 17.00
CA GLN A 66 0.71 6.59 17.49
C GLN A 66 0.63 5.44 16.49
N SER A 67 0.85 4.20 16.95
CA SER A 67 0.80 3.01 16.10
C SER A 67 -0.44 2.17 16.38
N TYR A 68 -1.14 1.78 15.32
CA TYR A 68 -2.38 1.00 15.36
C TYR A 68 -2.18 -0.25 14.51
N SER A 69 -2.09 -1.41 15.14
CA SER A 69 -2.00 -2.69 14.44
C SER A 69 -3.39 -3.32 14.31
N SER A 70 -3.76 -3.69 13.09
CA SER A 70 -4.99 -4.41 12.76
C SER A 70 -4.63 -5.65 11.95
N GLY A 71 -4.91 -6.84 12.49
CA GLY A 71 -4.76 -8.10 11.78
C GLY A 71 -6.07 -8.88 11.69
N TYR A 72 -6.14 -9.85 10.77
CA TYR A 72 -7.17 -10.89 10.70
C TYR A 72 -7.19 -11.73 11.99
N GLY A 73 -7.66 -11.12 13.07
CA GLY A 73 -7.76 -11.71 14.39
C GLY A 73 -8.75 -10.95 15.26
N SER A 74 -9.15 -9.74 14.84
CA SER A 74 -10.23 -9.00 15.49
C SER A 74 -11.45 -8.97 14.59
N SER A 75 -12.38 -9.87 14.90
CA SER A 75 -13.77 -9.92 14.46
C SER A 75 -14.33 -8.52 14.15
N GLY A 76 -14.58 -8.20 12.88
CA GLY A 76 -15.23 -6.93 12.55
C GLY A 76 -15.30 -6.61 11.07
N SER A 77 -16.47 -6.84 10.49
CA SER A 77 -17.04 -6.12 9.34
C SER A 77 -16.46 -6.39 7.95
N SER A 78 -17.15 -7.30 7.26
CA SER A 78 -17.64 -7.22 5.88
C SER A 78 -17.04 -6.13 4.98
N GLY A 79 -16.44 -6.52 3.85
CA GLY A 79 -16.16 -5.57 2.79
C GLY A 79 -15.54 -6.17 1.54
N SER A 80 -16.40 -6.64 0.62
CA SER A 80 -16.17 -6.81 -0.82
C SER A 80 -15.00 -7.69 -1.29
N SER A 81 -15.34 -8.96 -1.46
CA SER A 81 -14.83 -9.80 -2.55
C SER A 81 -15.12 -9.15 -3.91
N GLY A 82 -14.14 -8.42 -4.45
CA GLY A 82 -14.23 -7.72 -5.73
C GLY A 82 -13.43 -8.41 -6.84
N GLN A 83 -14.06 -9.40 -7.47
CA GLN A 83 -13.99 -9.72 -8.90
C GLN A 83 -12.65 -10.18 -9.54
N SER A 84 -12.66 -11.51 -9.78
CA SER A 84 -12.61 -12.11 -11.13
C SER A 84 -11.24 -12.23 -11.82
N SER A 85 -10.48 -13.24 -11.40
CA SER A 85 -9.46 -13.89 -12.24
C SER A 85 -10.08 -14.99 -13.10
N GLY A 86 -9.77 -14.97 -14.39
CA GLY A 86 -9.53 -16.17 -15.20
C GLY A 86 -10.73 -17.02 -15.61
N GLY A 87 -11.16 -16.89 -16.87
CA GLY A 87 -12.13 -17.77 -17.52
C GLY A 87 -11.66 -18.28 -18.88
N LYS A 88 -10.72 -19.23 -18.86
CA LYS A 88 -10.45 -20.33 -19.81
C LYS A 88 -10.59 -20.07 -21.33
N LYS A 89 -9.43 -20.00 -21.99
CA LYS A 89 -9.23 -20.50 -23.36
C LYS A 89 -9.32 -22.03 -23.37
N TYR A 90 -10.15 -22.60 -24.24
CA TYR A 90 -9.87 -23.76 -25.09
C TYR A 90 -10.76 -23.67 -26.32
#